data_AF-A0A8H6INI1-F1
#
_entry.id   AF-A0A8H6INI1-F1
#
_cell.length_a   1.000
_cell.length_b   1.000
_cell.length_c   1.000
_cell.angle_alpha   90.00
_cell.angle_beta   90.00
_cell.angle_gamma   90.00
#
_symmetry.space_group_name_H-M   'P 1'
#
loop_
_entity.id
_entity.type
_entity.pdbx_description
1 polymer ?
#
loop_
_entity_poly.entity_id
_entity_poly.type
_entity_poly.pdbx_seq_one_letter_code
_entity_poly.pdbx_strand_id
1 'polypeptide(L)'
;MDDPPLLPDLLASLLEVPDDQIDDPNENLDHDYKEWGFNIYRTAYGGPDSDRAWEALVEDVRTHVRLQIQGRYANENEEEVEAAKKLMSLFRLSVQSDTETLQGADLDQLRQVHAENVRTGKALSKACWALRQMFLVADGEVLADVATGDFWIKCVEADYVASRHVGRDRSRVPQRYFGWFKMRSNRFVELWLDLQVHNLGSIAPPTIGGMHLVIWDGDGRL
;
A
#
# COMPACT_ATOMS: atom_id res chain seq x y z
N MET A 1 -8.12 -8.54 -21.28
CA MET A 1 -8.03 -9.22 -19.98
C MET A 1 -6.58 -9.58 -19.92
N ASP A 2 -5.79 -8.71 -19.31
CA ASP A 2 -4.35 -8.87 -19.31
C ASP A 2 -4.01 -9.72 -18.09
N ASP A 3 -3.24 -10.78 -18.32
CA ASP A 3 -2.68 -11.56 -17.23
C ASP A 3 -1.90 -10.62 -16.29
N PRO A 4 -1.95 -10.84 -14.96
CA PRO A 4 -1.20 -10.01 -14.05
C PRO A 4 0.30 -10.08 -14.41
N PRO A 5 1.02 -8.94 -14.36
CA PRO A 5 2.43 -8.89 -14.76
C PRO A 5 3.29 -9.88 -13.98
N LEU A 6 4.31 -10.42 -14.63
CA LEU A 6 5.24 -11.39 -14.03
C LEU A 6 6.20 -10.68 -13.05
N LEU A 7 6.89 -11.45 -12.18
CA LEU A 7 7.88 -10.85 -11.26
C LEU A 7 8.99 -10.06 -11.97
N PRO A 8 9.52 -10.50 -13.13
CA PRO A 8 10.47 -9.68 -13.87
C PRO A 8 9.88 -8.33 -14.30
N ASP A 9 8.62 -8.29 -14.75
CA ASP A 9 7.95 -7.05 -15.14
C ASP A 9 7.76 -6.12 -13.92
N LEU A 10 7.41 -6.68 -12.77
CA LEU A 10 7.28 -5.92 -11.53
C LEU A 10 8.62 -5.39 -11.04
N LEU A 11 9.66 -6.21 -11.13
CA LEU A 11 11.02 -5.79 -10.80
C LEU A 11 11.48 -4.68 -11.76
N ALA A 12 11.22 -4.81 -13.05
CA ALA A 12 11.51 -3.77 -14.05
C ALA A 12 10.77 -2.46 -13.75
N SER A 13 9.55 -2.51 -13.22
CA SER A 13 8.81 -1.30 -12.78
C SER A 13 9.51 -0.52 -11.65
N LEU A 14 10.43 -1.16 -10.93
CA LEU A 14 11.22 -0.54 -9.87
C LEU A 14 12.54 0.06 -10.37
N LEU A 15 12.94 -0.18 -11.61
CA LEU A 15 14.20 0.34 -12.15
C LEU A 15 14.11 1.86 -12.38
N GLU A 16 15.05 2.62 -11.82
CA GLU A 16 15.34 3.99 -12.23
C GLU A 16 16.30 3.96 -13.41
N VAL A 17 15.76 4.04 -14.63
CA VAL A 17 16.61 4.28 -15.80
C VAL A 17 16.81 5.79 -15.93
N PRO A 18 18.04 6.33 -15.80
CA PRO A 18 18.32 7.70 -16.19
C PRO A 18 18.05 7.86 -17.68
N ASP A 19 17.36 8.92 -18.10
CA ASP A 19 16.98 9.17 -19.51
C ASP A 19 18.18 9.24 -20.48
N ASP A 20 19.42 9.24 -19.98
CA ASP A 20 20.65 9.52 -20.69
C ASP A 20 21.71 8.39 -20.71
N GLN A 21 21.43 7.20 -20.17
CA GLN A 21 22.36 6.07 -20.21
C GLN A 21 22.10 5.11 -21.39
N ILE A 22 23.18 4.74 -22.09
CA ILE A 22 23.19 3.69 -23.11
C ILE A 22 23.33 2.37 -22.35
N ASP A 23 22.37 1.46 -22.52
CA ASP A 23 22.38 0.12 -21.92
C ASP A 23 23.72 -0.60 -22.20
N ASP A 24 24.60 -0.67 -21.20
CA ASP A 24 25.68 -1.66 -21.20
C ASP A 24 25.08 -2.96 -20.62
N PRO A 25 24.95 -4.03 -21.42
CA PRO A 25 24.38 -5.29 -20.96
C PRO A 25 25.21 -6.00 -19.88
N ASN A 26 26.41 -5.50 -19.54
CA ASN A 26 27.25 -5.99 -18.44
C ASN A 26 27.27 -5.07 -17.20
N GLU A 27 26.51 -3.96 -17.19
CA GLU A 27 26.47 -3.07 -16.03
C GLU A 27 25.63 -3.67 -14.90
N ASN A 28 26.15 -3.63 -13.67
CA ASN A 28 25.44 -4.12 -12.50
C ASN A 28 24.39 -3.09 -12.06
N LEU A 29 23.17 -3.23 -12.60
CA LEU A 29 22.01 -2.37 -12.31
C LEU A 29 21.45 -2.52 -10.89
N ASP A 30 22.12 -3.26 -10.00
CA ASP A 30 21.64 -3.49 -8.63
C ASP A 30 21.42 -2.19 -7.84
N HIS A 31 22.14 -1.12 -8.18
CA HIS A 31 22.05 0.20 -7.55
C HIS A 31 20.90 1.07 -8.09
N ASP A 32 20.29 0.68 -9.20
CA ASP A 32 19.29 1.48 -9.92
C ASP A 32 17.85 1.08 -9.56
N TYR A 33 17.66 0.00 -8.78
CA TYR A 33 16.34 -0.39 -8.31
C TYR A 33 15.88 0.43 -7.11
N LYS A 34 14.69 1.01 -7.23
CA LYS A 34 13.97 1.63 -6.10
C LYS A 34 13.53 0.58 -5.09
N GLU A 35 13.60 0.96 -3.82
CA GLU A 35 12.86 0.28 -2.76
C GLU A 35 11.36 0.36 -3.02
N TRP A 36 10.60 -0.62 -2.56
CA TRP A 36 9.14 -0.62 -2.64
C TRP A 36 8.51 -1.07 -1.33
N GLY A 37 7.22 -0.81 -1.18
CA GLY A 37 6.44 -1.21 -0.01
C GLY A 37 5.63 -0.04 0.53
N PHE A 38 5.31 -0.08 1.83
CA PHE A 38 4.23 0.73 2.37
C PHE A 38 4.65 1.53 3.60
N ASN A 39 3.98 2.66 3.77
CA ASN A 39 4.02 3.46 5.00
C ASN A 39 2.79 3.12 5.83
N ILE A 40 2.96 2.64 7.06
CA ILE A 40 1.87 2.32 8.00
C ILE A 40 1.91 3.28 9.18
N TYR A 41 0.77 3.89 9.49
CA TYR A 41 0.58 4.78 10.63
C TYR A 41 -0.35 4.17 11.66
N ARG A 42 0.08 4.12 12.92
CA ARG A 42 -0.75 3.76 14.08
C ARG A 42 -1.31 5.02 14.72
N THR A 43 -2.63 5.08 14.94
CA THR A 43 -3.26 6.23 15.63
C THR A 43 -3.94 5.91 16.95
N ALA A 44 -4.10 4.63 17.30
CA ALA A 44 -4.70 4.22 18.56
C ALA A 44 -3.69 3.54 19.50
N TYR A 45 -3.66 3.98 20.76
CA TYR A 45 -2.67 3.60 21.78
C TYR A 45 -3.36 3.14 23.08
N GLY A 46 -4.26 2.16 22.97
CA GLY A 46 -5.15 1.73 24.06
C GLY A 46 -4.52 0.84 25.15
N GLY A 47 -3.21 0.91 25.37
CA GLY A 47 -2.48 0.06 26.30
C GLY A 47 -2.04 -1.31 25.70
N PRO A 48 -1.63 -2.27 26.55
CA PRO A 48 -0.90 -3.47 26.12
C PRO A 48 -1.61 -4.34 25.08
N ASP A 49 -2.94 -4.37 25.09
CA ASP A 49 -3.72 -5.17 24.13
C ASP A 49 -3.68 -4.54 22.74
N SER A 50 -3.76 -3.20 22.69
CA SER A 50 -3.59 -2.43 21.46
C SER A 50 -2.16 -2.54 20.93
N ASP A 51 -1.15 -2.59 21.80
CA ASP A 51 0.25 -2.81 21.42
C ASP A 51 0.46 -4.18 20.77
N ARG A 52 -0.10 -5.24 21.39
CA ARG A 52 -0.03 -6.60 20.83
C ARG A 52 -0.76 -6.71 19.50
N ALA A 53 -1.94 -6.10 19.37
CA ALA A 53 -2.68 -6.08 18.11
C ALA A 53 -1.90 -5.34 17.01
N TRP A 54 -1.25 -4.22 17.36
CA TRP A 54 -0.40 -3.49 16.42
C TRP A 54 0.81 -4.31 15.95
N GLU A 55 1.53 -4.95 16.88
CA GLU A 55 2.67 -5.82 16.56
C GLU A 55 2.23 -6.99 15.67
N ALA A 56 1.09 -7.61 15.99
CA ALA A 56 0.51 -8.69 15.20
C ALA A 56 0.16 -8.23 13.77
N LEU A 57 -0.44 -7.05 13.61
CA LEU A 57 -0.76 -6.50 12.29
C LEU A 57 0.51 -6.24 11.46
N VAL A 58 1.54 -5.63 12.05
CA VAL A 58 2.80 -5.35 11.35
C VAL A 58 3.49 -6.65 10.90
N GLU A 59 3.48 -7.67 11.75
CA GLU A 59 4.06 -8.97 11.41
C GLU A 59 3.23 -9.71 10.36
N ASP A 60 1.90 -9.60 10.43
CA ASP A 60 0.98 -10.17 9.45
C ASP A 60 1.22 -9.59 8.04
N VAL A 61 1.42 -8.28 7.93
CA VAL A 61 1.80 -7.61 6.67
C VAL A 61 3.08 -8.19 6.10
N ARG A 62 4.14 -8.26 6.90
CA ARG A 62 5.45 -8.78 6.47
C ARG A 62 5.36 -10.23 6.02
N THR A 63 4.63 -11.05 6.79
CA THR A 63 4.43 -12.47 6.53
C THR A 63 3.68 -12.66 5.22
N HIS A 64 2.57 -11.97 5.01
CA HIS A 64 1.77 -12.12 3.80
C HIS A 64 2.49 -11.63 2.56
N VAL A 65 3.17 -10.47 2.60
CA VAL A 65 3.97 -10.01 1.46
C VAL A 65 5.03 -11.05 1.07
N ARG A 66 5.73 -11.60 2.06
CA ARG A 66 6.72 -12.66 1.83
C ARG A 66 6.08 -13.92 1.22
N LEU A 67 5.00 -14.42 1.81
CA LEU A 67 4.32 -15.63 1.34
C LEU A 67 3.75 -15.46 -0.07
N GLN A 68 3.22 -14.27 -0.40
CA GLN A 68 2.69 -13.99 -1.72
C GLN A 68 3.79 -13.95 -2.78
N ILE A 69 4.92 -13.29 -2.51
CA ILE A 69 6.04 -13.28 -3.45
C ILE A 69 6.64 -14.67 -3.63
N GLN A 70 6.80 -15.41 -2.53
CA GLN A 70 7.34 -16.77 -2.57
C GLN A 70 6.39 -17.75 -3.24
N GLY A 71 5.10 -17.73 -2.89
CA GLY A 71 4.12 -18.73 -3.32
C GLY A 71 3.56 -18.50 -4.72
N ARG A 72 3.54 -17.26 -5.21
CA ARG A 72 2.93 -16.94 -6.51
C ARG A 72 3.80 -17.40 -7.69
N TYR A 73 5.11 -17.56 -7.48
CA TYR A 73 6.06 -17.82 -8.56
C TYR A 73 7.23 -18.73 -8.10
N ALA A 74 6.96 -19.66 -7.19
CA ALA A 74 7.93 -20.66 -6.70
C ALA A 74 8.36 -21.70 -7.77
N ASN A 75 7.96 -21.53 -9.03
CA ASN A 75 7.85 -22.61 -9.99
C ASN A 75 9.02 -22.57 -10.98
N GLU A 76 10.11 -23.27 -10.64
CA GLU A 76 11.20 -23.81 -11.49
C GLU A 76 11.96 -22.89 -12.48
N ASN A 77 11.44 -21.73 -12.89
CA ASN A 77 12.18 -20.78 -13.73
C ASN A 77 13.17 -19.97 -12.87
N GLU A 78 14.45 -20.11 -13.18
CA GLU A 78 15.55 -19.40 -12.50
C GLU A 78 15.35 -17.88 -12.50
N GLU A 79 14.83 -17.32 -13.60
CA GLU A 79 14.56 -15.89 -13.74
C GLU A 79 13.48 -15.40 -12.76
N GLU A 80 12.39 -16.15 -12.59
CA GLU A 80 11.32 -15.79 -11.65
C GLU A 80 11.79 -15.91 -10.20
N VAL A 81 12.61 -16.91 -9.89
CA VAL A 81 13.19 -17.11 -8.56
C VAL A 81 14.14 -15.96 -8.20
N GLU A 82 15.00 -15.54 -9.12
CA GLU A 82 15.89 -14.40 -8.89
C GLU A 82 15.10 -13.08 -8.80
N ALA A 83 14.08 -12.89 -9.63
CA ALA A 83 13.19 -11.75 -9.53
C ALA A 83 12.46 -11.71 -8.17
N ALA A 84 11.96 -12.85 -7.68
CA ALA A 84 11.34 -12.96 -6.35
C ALA A 84 12.30 -12.57 -5.22
N LYS A 85 13.54 -13.09 -5.27
CA LYS A 85 14.59 -12.77 -4.29
C LYS A 85 14.92 -11.28 -4.31
N LYS A 86 15.08 -10.69 -5.49
CA LYS A 86 15.40 -9.27 -5.65
C LYS A 86 14.24 -8.38 -5.20
N LEU A 87 13.01 -8.69 -5.62
CA LEU A 87 11.81 -7.99 -5.13
C LEU A 87 11.73 -8.04 -3.60
N MET A 88 12.04 -9.19 -3.00
CA MET A 88 12.03 -9.30 -1.54
C MET A 88 13.12 -8.48 -0.87
N SER A 89 14.33 -8.39 -1.46
CA SER A 89 15.41 -7.57 -0.90
C SER A 89 15.14 -6.07 -0.97
N LEU A 90 14.29 -5.64 -1.91
CA LEU A 90 13.87 -4.24 -2.08
C LEU A 90 12.64 -3.86 -1.24
N PHE A 91 11.93 -4.83 -0.66
CA PHE A 91 10.74 -4.56 0.15
C PHE A 91 11.10 -3.82 1.45
N ARG A 92 10.35 -2.78 1.76
CA ARG A 92 10.44 -1.98 2.99
C ARG A 92 9.05 -1.75 3.54
N LEU A 93 8.94 -1.84 4.85
CA LEU A 93 7.74 -1.44 5.58
C LEU A 93 8.14 -0.33 6.55
N SER A 94 7.72 0.91 6.25
CA SER A 94 7.93 2.03 7.17
C SER A 94 6.79 2.07 8.17
N VAL A 95 7.13 1.83 9.44
CA VAL A 95 6.18 1.69 10.54
C VAL A 95 6.27 2.94 11.41
N GLN A 96 5.19 3.70 11.49
CA GLN A 96 5.11 4.97 12.20
C GLN A 96 4.14 4.84 13.38
N SER A 97 4.66 4.94 14.60
CA SER A 97 3.89 4.75 15.84
C SER A 97 4.26 5.77 16.93
N ASP A 98 4.65 6.98 16.53
CA ASP A 98 4.91 8.08 17.45
C ASP A 98 3.60 8.58 18.09
N THR A 99 3.42 8.28 19.38
CA THR A 99 2.24 8.65 20.15
C THR A 99 2.05 10.17 20.25
N GLU A 100 3.12 10.96 20.34
CA GLU A 100 3.02 12.42 20.50
C GLU A 100 2.40 13.08 19.26
N THR A 101 2.68 12.51 18.08
CA THR A 101 2.24 13.07 16.80
C THR A 101 0.97 12.39 16.26
N LEU A 102 0.78 11.09 16.51
CA LEU A 102 -0.22 10.28 15.81
C LEU A 102 -1.44 9.90 16.66
N GLN A 103 -1.41 10.09 17.97
CA GLN A 103 -2.51 9.68 18.84
C GLN A 103 -3.81 10.41 18.47
N GLY A 104 -4.81 9.64 18.04
CA GLY A 104 -6.12 10.16 17.65
C GLY A 104 -6.12 11.03 16.40
N ALA A 105 -5.04 11.03 15.61
CA ALA A 105 -4.95 11.81 14.38
C ALA A 105 -6.01 11.36 13.37
N ASP A 106 -6.74 12.30 12.80
CA ASP A 106 -7.68 12.05 11.71
C ASP A 106 -6.96 11.90 10.35
N LEU A 107 -7.70 11.51 9.31
CA LEU A 107 -7.12 11.26 7.99
C LEU A 107 -6.51 12.51 7.35
N ASP A 108 -7.06 13.71 7.62
CA ASP A 108 -6.54 14.95 7.05
C ASP A 108 -5.23 15.36 7.73
N GLN A 109 -5.15 15.19 9.04
CA GLN A 109 -3.91 15.35 9.81
C GLN A 109 -2.85 14.34 9.37
N LEU A 110 -3.22 13.07 9.20
CA LEU A 110 -2.30 12.02 8.73
C LEU A 110 -1.75 12.30 7.32
N ARG A 111 -2.55 12.87 6.41
CA ARG A 111 -2.04 13.29 5.09
C ARG A 111 -0.94 14.34 5.20
N GLN A 112 -1.10 15.30 6.12
CA GLN A 112 -0.06 16.31 6.38
C GLN A 112 1.19 15.70 6.99
N VAL A 113 1.03 14.85 8.00
CA VAL A 113 2.14 14.11 8.63
C VAL A 113 2.86 13.23 7.61
N HIS A 114 2.12 12.57 6.73
CA HIS A 114 2.68 11.74 5.69
C HIS A 114 3.53 12.56 4.70
N ALA A 115 3.00 13.67 4.20
CA ALA A 115 3.75 14.58 3.32
C ALA A 115 5.05 15.08 3.98
N GLU A 116 4.99 15.43 5.26
CA GLU A 116 6.15 15.87 6.03
C GLU A 116 7.16 14.73 6.26
N ASN A 117 6.70 13.52 6.57
CA ASN A 117 7.56 12.36 6.75
C ASN A 117 8.24 11.95 5.43
N VAL A 118 7.55 12.08 4.30
CA VAL A 118 8.14 11.88 2.96
C VAL A 118 9.21 12.93 2.70
N ARG A 119 8.92 14.21 2.99
CA ARG A 119 9.86 15.34 2.81
C ARG A 119 11.12 15.21 3.68
N THR A 120 10.97 14.71 4.90
CA THR A 120 12.07 14.57 5.88
C THR A 120 12.78 13.21 5.81
N GLY A 121 12.32 12.30 4.96
CA GLY A 121 12.89 10.96 4.82
C GLY A 121 12.53 9.97 5.93
N LYS A 122 11.53 10.29 6.79
CA LYS A 122 10.98 9.38 7.80
C LYS A 122 10.03 8.33 7.20
N ALA A 123 9.39 8.64 6.08
CA ALA A 123 8.57 7.73 5.30
C ALA A 123 9.26 7.34 4.00
N LEU A 124 8.88 6.20 3.42
CA LEU A 124 9.33 5.76 2.11
C LEU A 124 8.91 6.81 1.08
N SER A 125 9.88 7.55 0.56
CA SER A 125 9.71 8.59 -0.45
C SER A 125 10.15 8.12 -1.85
N LYS A 126 10.98 7.08 -1.91
CA LYS A 126 11.55 6.55 -3.15
C LYS A 126 10.76 5.41 -3.79
N ALA A 127 9.67 4.95 -3.17
CA ALA A 127 8.79 3.92 -3.72
C ALA A 127 8.33 4.22 -5.16
N CYS A 128 7.84 3.23 -5.92
CA CYS A 128 7.28 3.53 -7.25
C CYS A 128 6.15 4.56 -7.14
N TRP A 129 5.90 5.33 -8.21
CA TRP A 129 4.93 6.44 -8.22
C TRP A 129 3.58 6.05 -7.60
N ALA A 130 3.09 4.87 -7.97
CA ALA A 130 1.79 4.38 -7.53
C ALA A 130 1.70 4.18 -6.01
N LEU A 131 2.76 3.68 -5.38
CA LEU A 131 2.85 3.49 -3.93
C LEU A 131 3.06 4.82 -3.17
N ARG A 132 3.59 5.86 -3.82
CA ARG A 132 3.73 7.19 -3.21
C ARG A 132 2.38 7.91 -3.02
N GLN A 133 1.35 7.50 -3.74
CA GLN A 133 0.02 8.13 -3.67
C GLN A 133 -0.82 7.60 -2.51
N MET A 134 -0.27 6.71 -1.67
CA MET A 134 -1.04 6.10 -0.60
C MET A 134 -0.21 5.80 0.66
N PHE A 135 -0.92 5.68 1.78
CA PHE A 135 -0.40 5.12 3.01
C PHE A 135 -1.47 4.29 3.72
N LEU A 136 -1.03 3.50 4.69
CA LEU A 136 -1.87 2.59 5.45
C LEU A 136 -2.10 3.13 6.85
N VAL A 137 -3.29 2.90 7.40
CA VAL A 137 -3.65 3.37 8.75
C VAL A 137 -4.25 2.25 9.57
N ALA A 138 -3.73 2.10 10.80
CA ALA A 138 -4.29 1.28 11.85
C ALA A 138 -4.78 2.17 12.99
N ASP A 139 -6.08 2.47 12.97
CA ASP A 139 -6.77 3.20 14.02
C ASP A 139 -7.43 2.26 15.03
N GLY A 140 -8.23 2.82 15.95
CA GLY A 140 -8.85 2.04 17.02
C GLY A 140 -9.76 0.92 16.52
N GLU A 141 -10.46 1.16 15.41
CA GLU A 141 -11.33 0.17 14.77
C GLU A 141 -10.50 -1.02 14.25
N VAL A 142 -9.43 -0.72 13.49
CA VAL A 142 -8.51 -1.73 12.97
C VAL A 142 -7.89 -2.57 14.09
N LEU A 143 -7.36 -1.92 15.13
CA LEU A 143 -6.67 -2.64 16.20
C LEU A 143 -7.62 -3.47 17.07
N ALA A 144 -8.88 -3.04 17.23
CA ALA A 144 -9.89 -3.83 17.93
C ALA A 144 -10.22 -5.13 17.18
N ASP A 145 -10.40 -5.05 15.87
CA ASP A 145 -10.71 -6.22 15.03
C ASP A 145 -9.50 -7.17 14.95
N VAL A 146 -8.29 -6.64 14.79
CA VAL A 146 -7.05 -7.44 14.80
C VAL A 146 -6.88 -8.18 16.12
N ALA A 147 -7.23 -7.57 17.26
CA ALA A 147 -7.17 -8.24 18.57
C ALA A 147 -8.09 -9.49 18.64
N THR A 148 -9.12 -9.57 17.79
CA THR A 148 -10.02 -10.73 17.66
C THR A 148 -9.63 -11.69 16.53
N GLY A 149 -8.56 -11.37 15.78
CA GLY A 149 -8.04 -12.18 14.68
C GLY A 149 -8.60 -11.80 13.30
N ASP A 150 -9.36 -10.70 13.17
CA ASP A 150 -9.78 -10.21 11.86
C ASP A 150 -8.83 -9.13 11.34
N PHE A 151 -7.98 -9.52 10.40
CA PHE A 151 -6.93 -8.65 9.87
C PHE A 151 -7.41 -7.88 8.64
N TRP A 152 -7.45 -6.55 8.79
CA TRP A 152 -7.68 -5.59 7.72
C TRP A 152 -6.97 -4.27 8.06
N ILE A 153 -6.87 -3.38 7.07
CA ILE A 153 -6.21 -2.09 7.23
C ILE A 153 -6.90 -1.01 6.38
N LYS A 154 -6.77 0.27 6.75
CA LYS A 154 -7.26 1.39 5.94
C LYS A 154 -6.20 1.76 4.91
N CYS A 155 -6.55 1.65 3.62
CA CYS A 155 -5.76 2.20 2.52
C CYS A 155 -6.20 3.63 2.26
N VAL A 156 -5.32 4.60 2.43
CA VAL A 156 -5.62 6.04 2.37
C VAL A 156 -4.87 6.68 1.23
N GLU A 157 -5.58 7.49 0.43
CA GLU A 157 -4.98 8.30 -0.62
C GLU A 157 -4.34 9.55 -0.02
N ALA A 158 -3.06 9.73 -0.34
CA ALA A 158 -2.20 10.72 0.27
C ALA A 158 -2.55 12.15 -0.15
N ASP A 159 -2.90 12.35 -1.42
CA ASP A 159 -3.19 13.66 -2.01
C ASP A 159 -4.70 13.85 -2.31
N TYR A 160 -5.56 13.11 -1.59
CA TYR A 160 -7.00 13.17 -1.79
C TYR A 160 -7.54 14.60 -1.67
N VAL A 161 -8.25 15.03 -2.71
CA VAL A 161 -8.96 16.31 -2.74
C VAL A 161 -10.41 16.04 -3.10
N ALA A 162 -11.32 16.20 -2.14
CA ALA A 162 -12.74 15.85 -2.30
C ALA A 162 -13.36 16.42 -3.59
N SER A 163 -13.02 17.66 -3.97
CA SER A 163 -13.56 18.32 -5.18
C SER A 163 -13.16 17.63 -6.49
N ARG A 164 -12.08 16.84 -6.53
CA ARG A 164 -11.67 16.03 -7.69
C ARG A 164 -12.51 14.76 -7.86
N HIS A 165 -13.18 14.32 -6.80
CA HIS A 165 -14.01 13.09 -6.78
C HIS A 165 -15.51 13.37 -6.82
N VAL A 166 -15.91 14.64 -6.86
CA VAL A 166 -17.31 15.01 -7.13
C VAL A 166 -17.55 14.90 -8.64
N GLY A 167 -18.57 14.14 -9.04
CA GLY A 167 -18.96 14.03 -10.44
C GLY A 167 -19.24 15.41 -11.06
N ARG A 168 -18.79 15.63 -12.30
CA ARG A 168 -19.02 16.88 -13.05
C ARG A 168 -20.51 17.23 -13.17
N ASP A 169 -21.37 16.23 -13.12
CA ASP A 169 -22.82 16.36 -13.16
C ASP A 169 -23.40 16.30 -11.73
N ARG A 170 -23.62 17.48 -11.13
CA ARG A 170 -23.98 17.66 -9.71
C ARG A 170 -25.35 17.11 -9.29
N SER A 171 -26.03 16.27 -10.08
CA SER A 171 -27.47 16.06 -9.89
C SER A 171 -27.98 14.64 -9.61
N ARG A 172 -27.25 13.53 -9.82
CA ARG A 172 -27.88 12.19 -9.64
C ARG A 172 -27.03 11.04 -9.11
N VAL A 173 -25.69 11.14 -9.07
CA VAL A 173 -24.85 10.04 -8.58
C VAL A 173 -24.16 10.46 -7.28
N PRO A 174 -24.46 9.83 -6.14
CA PRO A 174 -23.79 10.13 -4.88
C PRO A 174 -22.30 9.82 -5.00
N GLN A 175 -21.46 10.62 -4.33
CA GLN A 175 -20.02 10.37 -4.23
C GLN A 175 -19.79 8.96 -3.64
N ARG A 176 -18.97 8.16 -4.32
CA ARG A 176 -18.77 6.73 -4.00
C ARG A 176 -17.44 6.44 -3.32
N TYR A 177 -16.55 7.43 -3.26
CA TYR A 177 -15.20 7.26 -2.73
C TYR A 177 -14.77 8.52 -1.98
N PHE A 178 -14.22 8.32 -0.80
CA PHE A 178 -13.91 9.37 0.17
C PHE A 178 -12.42 9.39 0.56
N GLY A 179 -11.56 8.97 -0.37
CA GLY A 179 -10.10 9.05 -0.21
C GLY A 179 -9.49 7.93 0.63
N TRP A 180 -10.26 6.89 0.95
CA TRP A 180 -9.76 5.67 1.59
C TRP A 180 -10.72 4.49 1.42
N PHE A 181 -10.25 3.26 1.69
CA PHE A 181 -11.07 2.05 1.80
C PHE A 181 -10.46 1.01 2.74
N LYS A 182 -11.26 0.01 3.16
CA LYS A 182 -10.78 -1.14 3.96
C LYS A 182 -10.17 -2.20 3.05
N MET A 183 -9.01 -2.74 3.38
CA MET A 183 -8.37 -3.83 2.63
C MET A 183 -8.02 -4.98 3.57
N ARG A 184 -8.16 -6.23 3.11
CA ARG A 184 -7.63 -7.40 3.81
C ARG A 184 -6.10 -7.34 3.83
N SER A 185 -5.47 -7.58 4.98
CA SER A 185 -4.01 -7.53 5.13
C SER A 185 -3.28 -8.59 4.29
N ASN A 186 -3.95 -9.63 3.82
CA ASN A 186 -3.32 -10.63 2.95
C ASN A 186 -3.31 -10.23 1.47
N ARG A 187 -3.59 -8.97 1.11
CA ARG A 187 -3.71 -8.50 -0.29
C ARG A 187 -2.71 -7.43 -0.72
N PHE A 188 -1.58 -7.30 -0.02
CA PHE A 188 -0.60 -6.24 -0.27
C PHE A 188 0.04 -6.32 -1.66
N VAL A 189 0.36 -7.53 -2.14
CA VAL A 189 0.95 -7.70 -3.48
C VAL A 189 -0.08 -7.38 -4.56
N GLU A 190 -1.33 -7.84 -4.43
CA GLU A 190 -2.40 -7.50 -5.37
C GLU A 190 -2.69 -6.00 -5.39
N LEU A 191 -2.67 -5.33 -4.23
CA LEU A 191 -2.84 -3.88 -4.18
C LEU A 191 -1.72 -3.19 -4.97
N TRP A 192 -0.48 -3.62 -4.78
CA TRP A 192 0.65 -3.07 -5.51
C TRP A 192 0.52 -3.28 -7.02
N LEU A 193 0.09 -4.47 -7.46
CA LEU A 193 -0.19 -4.80 -8.85
C LEU A 193 -1.24 -3.86 -9.46
N ASP A 194 -2.39 -3.73 -8.81
CA ASP A 194 -3.49 -2.90 -9.31
C ASP A 194 -3.09 -1.43 -9.39
N LEU A 195 -2.30 -0.94 -8.43
CA LEU A 195 -1.81 0.43 -8.41
C LEU A 195 -0.86 0.76 -9.59
N GLN A 196 -0.24 -0.23 -10.24
CA GLN A 196 0.56 0.02 -11.45
C GLN A 196 -0.27 0.55 -12.61
N VAL A 197 -1.56 0.20 -12.66
CA VAL A 197 -2.46 0.49 -13.79
C VAL A 197 -3.69 1.31 -13.39
N HIS A 198 -3.98 1.40 -12.10
CA HIS A 198 -5.17 2.02 -11.55
C HIS A 198 -4.82 3.02 -10.44
N ASN A 199 -5.65 4.04 -10.26
CA ASN A 199 -5.56 4.89 -9.07
C ASN A 199 -6.39 4.29 -7.92
N LEU A 200 -6.09 4.71 -6.69
CA LEU A 200 -6.72 4.17 -5.49
C LEU A 200 -8.26 4.26 -5.53
N GLY A 201 -8.80 5.37 -6.03
CA GLY A 201 -10.25 5.57 -6.15
C GLY A 201 -10.95 4.67 -7.18
N SER A 202 -10.24 4.20 -8.20
CA SER A 202 -10.80 3.29 -9.23
C SER A 202 -10.90 1.83 -8.78
N ILE A 203 -10.07 1.41 -7.80
CA ILE A 203 -10.11 0.06 -7.24
C ILE A 203 -10.86 0.00 -5.90
N ALA A 204 -11.10 1.15 -5.28
CA ALA A 204 -11.83 1.24 -4.03
C ALA A 204 -13.26 0.68 -4.16
N PRO A 205 -13.69 -0.23 -3.26
CA PRO A 205 -15.08 -0.65 -3.22
C PRO A 205 -16.01 0.55 -3.02
N PRO A 206 -17.22 0.54 -3.63
CA PRO A 206 -18.13 1.66 -3.53
C PRO A 206 -18.60 1.86 -2.09
N THR A 207 -18.57 3.12 -1.64
CA THR A 207 -19.14 3.52 -0.36
C THR A 207 -20.67 3.54 -0.46
N ILE A 208 -21.37 2.85 0.45
CA ILE A 208 -22.84 2.78 0.46
C ILE A 208 -23.34 3.70 1.56
N GLY A 209 -24.01 4.81 1.20
CA GLY A 209 -24.54 5.76 2.19
C GLY A 209 -23.47 6.43 3.06
N GLY A 210 -22.23 6.55 2.57
CA GLY A 210 -21.09 7.06 3.36
C GLY A 210 -20.40 6.00 4.23
N MET A 211 -20.86 4.75 4.21
CA MET A 211 -20.26 3.65 4.97
C MET A 211 -19.37 2.75 4.10
N HIS A 212 -18.20 2.42 4.64
CA HIS A 212 -17.23 1.47 4.05
C HIS A 212 -17.56 0.04 4.49
N LEU A 213 -18.64 -0.50 3.93
CA LEU A 213 -19.16 -1.84 4.27
C LEU A 213 -18.39 -2.99 3.63
N VAL A 214 -17.70 -2.73 2.51
CA VAL A 214 -17.00 -3.75 1.75
C VAL A 214 -15.50 -3.63 2.03
N ILE A 215 -14.90 -4.75 2.44
CA ILE A 215 -13.45 -4.88 2.53
C ILE A 215 -12.95 -5.32 1.16
N TRP A 216 -12.03 -4.54 0.59
CA TRP A 216 -11.36 -4.87 -0.65
C TRP A 216 -10.52 -6.14 -0.48
N ASP A 217 -10.73 -7.08 -1.38
CA ASP A 217 -10.12 -8.40 -1.40
C ASP A 217 -9.38 -8.71 -2.72
N GLY A 218 -9.29 -7.74 -3.63
CA GLY A 218 -8.66 -7.89 -4.96
C GLY A 218 -9.56 -8.50 -6.05
N ASP A 219 -10.74 -9.02 -5.71
CA ASP A 219 -11.59 -9.78 -6.64
C ASP A 219 -12.75 -8.95 -7.23
N GLY A 220 -12.80 -7.65 -6.91
CA GLY A 220 -13.88 -6.73 -7.27
C GLY A 220 -13.85 -6.15 -8.70
N ARG A 221 -13.24 -6.83 -9.69
CA ARG A 221 -13.31 -6.42 -11.10
C ARG A 221 -14.77 -6.46 -11.57
N LEU A 222 -15.44 -5.31 -11.55
CA LEU A 222 -16.66 -5.04 -12.33
C LEU A 222 -16.29 -4.46 -13.70
#